data_AF-A0A365L2R0-F1
#
_entry.id   AF-A0A365L2R0-F1
#
_cell.length_a   1.000
_cell.length_b   1.000
_cell.length_c   1.000
_cell.angle_alpha   90.00
_cell.angle_beta   90.00
_cell.angle_gamma   90.00
#
_symmetry.space_group_name_H-M   'P 1'
#
loop_
_entity.id
_entity.type
_entity.pdbx_description
1 polymer ?
#
loop_
_entity_poly.entity_id
_entity_poly.type
_entity_poly.pdbx_seq_one_letter_code
_entity_poly.pdbx_strand_id
1 'polypeptide(L)'
;MLICEALNSIVIVHTFLRYAILKVLKLKSEVLFMKKMKVNPDFIPCLPVLGDEMLGGFPFNWHITKATAWIKENGDQVELSKVQVGPPGPGADSAKLDEDFLPQADLMKPIIMVRMRPEFFRLIDGNHRVAKARRMGVAELPAYYLTQEQHRQFFTSEDMDKRYVEYWNGKLKDFRKDNGRWGVVGEVGV
;
A
#
# COMPACT_ATOMS: atom_id res chain seq x y z
N MET A 1 -48.87 0.05 17.79
CA MET A 1 -47.64 0.86 17.93
C MET A 1 -46.62 0.10 18.76
N LEU A 2 -46.18 -1.08 18.30
CA LEU A 2 -45.23 -1.97 19.00
C LEU A 2 -44.28 -2.67 18.02
N ILE A 3 -44.63 -2.73 16.73
CA ILE A 3 -43.84 -3.37 15.67
C ILE A 3 -42.68 -2.47 15.19
N CYS A 4 -42.82 -1.13 15.25
CA CYS A 4 -41.76 -0.20 14.83
C CYS A 4 -40.55 -0.18 15.79
N GLU A 5 -40.74 -0.38 17.10
CA GLU A 5 -39.63 -0.34 18.07
C GLU A 5 -38.75 -1.60 17.98
N ALA A 6 -39.35 -2.75 17.70
CA ALA A 6 -38.63 -4.02 17.54
C ALA A 6 -37.75 -4.02 16.28
N LEU A 7 -38.25 -3.50 15.16
CA LEU A 7 -37.48 -3.35 13.92
C LEU A 7 -36.32 -2.37 14.09
N ASN A 8 -36.53 -1.25 14.80
CA ASN A 8 -35.47 -0.28 15.06
C ASN A 8 -34.37 -0.87 15.95
N SER A 9 -34.75 -1.68 16.94
CA SER A 9 -33.82 -2.38 17.83
C SER A 9 -32.96 -3.41 17.09
N ILE A 10 -33.54 -4.15 16.14
CA ILE A 10 -32.81 -5.14 15.32
C ILE A 10 -31.80 -4.46 14.38
N VAL A 11 -32.20 -3.34 13.74
CA VAL A 11 -31.31 -2.57 12.85
C VAL A 11 -30.15 -1.95 13.63
N ILE A 12 -30.41 -1.44 14.83
CA ILE A 12 -29.39 -0.89 15.72
C ILE A 12 -28.40 -1.98 16.14
N VAL A 13 -28.87 -3.12 16.64
CA VAL A 13 -28.00 -4.24 17.06
C VAL A 13 -27.16 -4.75 15.88
N HIS A 14 -27.72 -4.88 14.69
CA HIS A 14 -26.98 -5.32 13.50
C HIS A 14 -25.92 -4.30 13.05
N THR A 15 -26.21 -3.00 13.17
CA THR A 15 -25.27 -1.92 12.85
C THR A 15 -24.13 -1.84 13.86
N PHE A 16 -24.44 -1.96 15.16
CA PHE A 16 -23.44 -2.01 16.22
C PHE A 16 -22.55 -3.25 16.13
N LEU A 17 -23.13 -4.42 15.83
CA LEU A 17 -22.38 -5.65 15.65
C LEU A 17 -21.45 -5.56 14.43
N ARG A 18 -21.93 -5.01 13.31
CA ARG A 18 -21.11 -4.76 12.11
C ARG A 18 -19.97 -3.77 12.39
N TYR A 19 -20.25 -2.70 13.13
CA TYR A 19 -19.23 -1.71 13.53
C TYR A 19 -18.19 -2.31 14.48
N ALA A 20 -18.61 -3.07 15.48
CA ALA A 20 -17.71 -3.74 16.41
C ALA A 20 -16.82 -4.77 15.70
N ILE A 21 -17.38 -5.56 14.77
CA ILE A 21 -16.62 -6.50 13.94
C ILE A 21 -15.62 -5.75 13.05
N LEU A 22 -16.04 -4.69 12.36
CA LEU A 22 -15.14 -3.88 11.53
C LEU A 22 -14.01 -3.24 12.35
N LYS A 23 -14.31 -2.74 13.56
CA LYS A 23 -13.32 -2.17 14.47
C LYS A 23 -12.34 -3.22 14.97
N VAL A 24 -12.81 -4.42 15.32
CA VAL A 24 -11.95 -5.55 15.73
C VAL A 24 -11.11 -6.05 14.56
N LEU A 25 -11.65 -6.12 13.34
CA LEU A 25 -10.91 -6.49 12.14
C LEU A 25 -9.85 -5.44 11.80
N LYS A 26 -10.17 -4.15 11.91
CA LYS A 26 -9.22 -3.06 11.76
C LYS A 26 -8.11 -3.13 12.80
N LEU A 27 -8.44 -3.27 14.09
CA LEU A 27 -7.46 -3.45 15.16
C LEU A 27 -6.61 -4.73 14.98
N LYS A 28 -7.20 -5.83 14.53
CA LYS A 28 -6.46 -7.07 14.22
C LYS A 28 -5.52 -6.87 13.04
N SER A 29 -5.95 -6.16 11.99
CA SER A 29 -5.08 -5.80 10.87
C SER A 29 -3.93 -4.90 11.33
N GLU A 30 -4.23 -3.95 12.22
CA GLU A 30 -3.25 -3.04 12.85
C GLU A 30 -2.21 -3.77 13.69
N VAL A 31 -2.63 -4.80 14.42
CA VAL A 31 -1.74 -5.66 15.20
C VAL A 31 -0.94 -6.61 14.30
N LEU A 32 -1.54 -7.11 13.20
CA LEU A 32 -0.92 -8.12 12.34
C LEU A 32 0.28 -7.55 11.56
N PHE A 33 0.21 -6.30 11.09
CA PHE A 33 1.35 -5.69 10.40
C PHE A 33 2.47 -5.28 11.34
N MET A 34 2.23 -5.10 12.64
CA MET A 34 3.23 -4.70 13.63
C MET A 34 4.18 -5.83 14.09
N LYS A 35 4.28 -6.92 13.31
CA LYS A 35 5.10 -8.09 13.62
C LYS A 35 6.50 -7.96 13.05
N LYS A 36 7.50 -8.46 13.79
CA LYS A 36 8.84 -8.66 13.25
C LYS A 36 8.81 -9.69 12.13
N MET A 37 9.49 -9.38 11.05
CA MET A 37 9.66 -10.29 9.93
C MET A 37 10.80 -11.27 10.20
N LYS A 38 10.70 -12.45 9.60
CA LYS A 38 11.76 -13.43 9.53
C LYS A 38 12.20 -13.56 8.07
N VAL A 39 13.49 -13.84 7.87
CA VAL A 39 14.02 -14.23 6.56
C VAL A 39 13.27 -15.48 6.11
N ASN A 40 12.83 -15.48 4.86
CA ASN A 40 12.22 -16.66 4.27
C ASN A 40 13.35 -17.53 3.68
N PRO A 41 13.68 -18.69 4.26
CA PRO A 41 14.74 -19.56 3.73
C PRO A 41 14.38 -20.13 2.35
N ASP A 42 13.07 -20.22 2.05
CA ASP A 42 12.53 -20.73 0.79
C ASP A 42 12.12 -19.59 -0.15
N PHE A 43 12.74 -18.41 -0.01
CA PHE A 43 12.45 -17.27 -0.87
C PHE A 43 12.88 -17.57 -2.30
N ILE A 44 11.94 -17.48 -3.23
CA ILE A 44 12.19 -17.64 -4.66
C ILE A 44 12.15 -16.24 -5.31
N PRO A 45 13.29 -15.73 -5.81
CA PRO A 45 13.32 -14.43 -6.48
C PRO A 45 12.48 -14.42 -7.75
N CYS A 46 11.77 -13.32 -7.97
CA CYS A 46 11.15 -13.04 -9.26
C CYS A 46 12.23 -12.60 -10.26
N LEU A 47 12.76 -13.54 -11.05
CA LEU A 47 13.77 -13.24 -12.07
C LEU A 47 13.12 -12.46 -13.23
N PRO A 48 13.67 -11.29 -13.60
CA PRO A 48 13.11 -10.49 -14.70
C PRO A 48 13.37 -11.17 -16.04
N VAL A 49 12.36 -11.19 -16.92
CA VAL A 49 12.52 -11.51 -18.34
C VAL A 49 12.34 -10.26 -19.21
N LEU A 50 12.76 -10.33 -20.47
CA LEU A 50 12.64 -9.20 -21.39
C LEU A 50 11.17 -8.80 -21.55
N GLY A 51 10.90 -7.50 -21.35
CA GLY A 51 9.54 -6.93 -21.42
C GLY A 51 8.82 -6.87 -20.08
N ASP A 52 9.40 -7.40 -19.00
CA ASP A 52 8.82 -7.23 -17.68
C ASP A 52 8.92 -5.80 -17.16
N GLU A 53 7.84 -5.35 -16.54
CA GLU A 53 7.82 -4.09 -15.82
C GLU A 53 8.44 -4.29 -14.44
N MET A 54 9.43 -3.45 -14.15
CA MET A 54 10.20 -3.44 -12.91
C MET A 54 10.17 -2.04 -12.32
N LEU A 55 10.06 -1.93 -10.99
CA LEU A 55 10.25 -0.66 -10.32
C LEU A 55 11.27 -0.79 -9.19
N GLY A 56 12.27 0.09 -9.21
CA GLY A 56 13.14 0.31 -8.07
C GLY A 56 14.57 0.61 -8.48
N GLY A 57 15.46 0.20 -7.59
CA GLY A 57 16.91 0.39 -7.65
C GLY A 57 17.50 -0.15 -6.34
N PHE A 58 18.80 0.02 -6.11
CA PHE A 58 19.36 -0.35 -4.81
C PHE A 58 18.68 0.49 -3.69
N PRO A 59 18.16 -0.10 -2.60
CA PRO A 59 18.31 -1.50 -2.19
C PRO A 59 17.13 -2.43 -2.53
N PHE A 60 16.02 -1.95 -3.11
CA PHE A 60 14.83 -2.75 -3.40
C PHE A 60 14.33 -2.57 -4.84
N ASN A 61 14.21 -3.68 -5.56
CA ASN A 61 13.65 -3.73 -6.90
C ASN A 61 12.47 -4.73 -6.94
N TRP A 62 11.29 -4.24 -7.33
CA TRP A 62 10.05 -5.00 -7.40
C TRP A 62 9.74 -5.42 -8.83
N HIS A 63 9.24 -6.65 -8.97
CA HIS A 63 8.72 -7.18 -10.21
C HIS A 63 7.23 -6.84 -10.36
N ILE A 64 6.92 -5.79 -11.11
CA ILE A 64 5.56 -5.21 -11.20
C ILE A 64 4.63 -6.11 -12.01
N THR A 65 5.11 -6.72 -13.10
CA THR A 65 4.31 -7.69 -13.86
C THR A 65 3.81 -8.84 -12.98
N LYS A 66 4.69 -9.45 -12.16
CA LYS A 66 4.32 -10.55 -11.25
C LYS A 66 3.40 -10.09 -10.13
N ALA A 67 3.64 -8.90 -9.57
CA ALA A 67 2.75 -8.31 -8.56
C ALA A 67 1.33 -8.12 -9.13
N THR A 68 1.22 -7.59 -10.33
CA THR A 68 -0.07 -7.36 -11.01
C THR A 68 -0.81 -8.67 -11.28
N ALA A 69 -0.11 -9.69 -11.79
CA ALA A 69 -0.68 -11.01 -12.02
C ALA A 69 -1.19 -11.65 -10.72
N TRP A 70 -0.36 -11.62 -9.66
CA TRP A 70 -0.73 -12.17 -8.36
C TRP A 70 -1.94 -11.46 -7.74
N ILE A 71 -2.01 -10.12 -7.82
CA ILE A 71 -3.19 -9.36 -7.33
C ILE A 71 -4.45 -9.78 -8.08
N LYS A 72 -4.37 -9.97 -9.40
CA LYS A 72 -5.51 -10.41 -10.21
C LYS A 72 -6.02 -11.79 -9.78
N GLU A 73 -5.12 -12.69 -9.43
CA GLU A 73 -5.43 -14.05 -8.99
C GLU A 73 -5.88 -14.12 -7.52
N ASN A 74 -5.46 -13.18 -6.68
CA ASN A 74 -5.66 -13.19 -5.22
C ASN A 74 -6.38 -11.93 -4.72
N GLY A 75 -7.27 -11.36 -5.54
CA GLY A 75 -7.90 -10.06 -5.27
C GLY A 75 -8.72 -10.01 -3.98
N ASP A 76 -9.18 -11.16 -3.49
CA ASP A 76 -9.87 -11.32 -2.20
C ASP A 76 -8.94 -11.19 -0.98
N GLN A 77 -7.64 -11.38 -1.17
CA GLN A 77 -6.60 -11.26 -0.14
C GLN A 77 -5.94 -9.88 -0.12
N VAL A 78 -6.27 -9.01 -1.07
CA VAL A 78 -5.65 -7.70 -1.23
C VAL A 78 -6.65 -6.60 -0.90
N GLU A 79 -6.25 -5.68 -0.04
CA GLU A 79 -7.07 -4.52 0.26
C GLU A 79 -7.13 -3.60 -0.97
N LEU A 80 -8.32 -3.44 -1.54
CA LEU A 80 -8.63 -2.42 -2.53
C LEU A 80 -9.37 -1.28 -1.84
N SER A 81 -8.76 -0.09 -1.84
CA SER A 81 -9.33 1.10 -1.23
C SER A 81 -8.97 2.33 -2.06
N LYS A 82 -9.24 3.53 -1.54
CA LYS A 82 -8.85 4.77 -2.18
C LYS A 82 -7.56 5.33 -1.58
N VAL A 83 -6.79 6.04 -2.39
CA VAL A 83 -5.65 6.85 -1.94
C VAL A 83 -5.91 8.31 -2.30
N GLN A 84 -5.54 9.22 -1.39
CA GLN A 84 -5.60 10.65 -1.66
C GLN A 84 -4.45 11.06 -2.57
N VAL A 85 -4.76 11.83 -3.60
CA VAL A 85 -3.79 12.44 -4.51
C VAL A 85 -3.45 13.82 -3.99
N GLY A 86 -2.21 13.99 -3.53
CA GLY A 86 -1.70 15.29 -3.10
C GLY A 86 -1.63 16.32 -4.26
N PRO A 87 -1.62 17.62 -3.95
CA PRO A 87 -1.65 18.68 -4.94
C PRO A 87 -0.43 18.68 -5.88
N PRO A 88 -0.53 19.28 -7.08
CA PRO A 88 0.63 19.59 -7.91
C PRO A 88 1.60 20.49 -7.18
N GLY A 89 2.86 20.09 -7.14
CA GLY A 89 3.96 20.84 -6.55
C GLY A 89 5.29 20.51 -7.25
N PRO A 90 6.33 21.35 -7.10
CA PRO A 90 7.64 21.08 -7.69
C PRO A 90 8.17 19.69 -7.27
N GLY A 91 8.49 18.85 -8.25
CA GLY A 91 8.97 17.49 -8.01
C GLY A 91 7.92 16.47 -7.54
N ALA A 92 6.63 16.83 -7.53
CA ALA A 92 5.55 15.90 -7.19
C ALA A 92 5.36 14.79 -8.26
N ASP A 93 5.69 15.12 -9.51
CA ASP A 93 5.72 14.23 -10.65
C ASP A 93 7.15 13.75 -10.91
N SER A 94 7.31 12.50 -11.32
CA SER A 94 8.62 11.96 -11.71
C SER A 94 9.10 12.64 -13.00
N ALA A 95 10.37 13.04 -13.05
CA ALA A 95 11.01 13.53 -14.28
C ALA A 95 11.09 12.45 -15.39
N LYS A 96 10.82 11.18 -15.06
CA LYS A 96 10.78 10.05 -16.00
C LYS A 96 9.38 9.75 -16.53
N LEU A 97 8.41 10.63 -16.31
CA LEU A 97 7.09 10.45 -16.89
C LEU A 97 7.19 10.58 -18.41
N ASP A 98 6.49 9.67 -19.07
CA ASP A 98 6.22 9.75 -20.49
C ASP A 98 5.00 10.65 -20.67
N GLU A 99 5.24 11.86 -21.15
CA GLU A 99 4.21 12.89 -21.35
C GLU A 99 3.21 12.53 -22.45
N ASP A 100 3.62 11.73 -23.44
CA ASP A 100 2.75 11.26 -24.52
C ASP A 100 1.82 10.13 -24.05
N PHE A 101 2.29 9.34 -23.08
CA PHE A 101 1.49 8.27 -22.47
C PHE A 101 0.51 8.80 -21.39
N LEU A 102 0.83 9.92 -20.74
CA LEU A 102 0.05 10.44 -19.62
C LEU A 102 -1.44 10.64 -19.94
N PRO A 103 -1.85 11.24 -21.08
CA PRO A 103 -3.26 11.36 -21.44
C PRO A 103 -4.00 10.03 -21.56
N GLN A 104 -3.29 8.95 -21.89
CA GLN A 104 -3.84 7.61 -22.13
C GLN A 104 -4.00 6.81 -20.84
N ALA A 105 -3.38 7.24 -19.73
CA ALA A 105 -3.47 6.54 -18.45
C ALA A 105 -4.91 6.44 -17.94
N ASP A 106 -5.39 5.23 -17.69
CA ASP A 106 -6.73 4.97 -17.15
C ASP A 106 -6.74 5.20 -15.63
N LEU A 107 -7.51 6.20 -15.17
CA LEU A 107 -7.65 6.54 -13.75
C LEU A 107 -8.52 5.53 -12.97
N MET A 108 -9.30 4.69 -13.65
CA MET A 108 -10.10 3.64 -13.02
C MET A 108 -9.28 2.40 -12.69
N LYS A 109 -8.13 2.20 -13.36
CA LYS A 109 -7.22 1.10 -13.06
C LYS A 109 -6.50 1.35 -11.73
N PRO A 110 -6.61 0.47 -10.72
CA PRO A 110 -6.00 0.71 -9.41
C PRO A 110 -4.47 0.79 -9.47
N ILE A 111 -3.90 1.74 -8.74
CA ILE A 111 -2.45 1.82 -8.51
C ILE A 111 -1.99 0.80 -7.48
N ILE A 112 -0.68 0.51 -7.38
CA ILE A 112 -0.16 -0.45 -6.39
C ILE A 112 0.69 0.27 -5.35
N MET A 113 0.28 0.16 -4.09
CA MET A 113 0.94 0.71 -2.91
C MET A 113 1.47 -0.43 -2.04
N VAL A 114 2.70 -0.31 -1.55
CA VAL A 114 3.32 -1.32 -0.67
C VAL A 114 3.67 -0.74 0.69
N ARG A 115 3.37 -1.48 1.76
CA ARG A 115 3.68 -1.07 3.12
C ARG A 115 5.18 -1.25 3.40
N MET A 116 5.95 -0.18 3.21
CA MET A 116 7.40 -0.16 3.46
C MET A 116 7.75 0.05 4.93
N ARG A 117 6.91 0.75 5.69
CA ARG A 117 7.06 0.96 7.14
C ARG A 117 5.69 0.83 7.80
N PRO A 118 5.59 0.66 9.13
CA PRO A 118 4.30 0.57 9.82
C PRO A 118 3.30 1.67 9.44
N GLU A 119 3.78 2.89 9.25
CA GLU A 119 3.00 4.10 8.98
C GLU A 119 3.08 4.61 7.53
N PHE A 120 3.88 3.98 6.67
CA PHE A 120 4.21 4.52 5.35
C PHE A 120 4.03 3.49 4.23
N PHE A 121 3.27 3.91 3.21
CA PHE A 121 3.12 3.19 1.96
C PHE A 121 3.90 3.87 0.84
N ARG A 122 4.53 3.06 -0.01
CA ARG A 122 5.25 3.50 -1.20
C ARG A 122 4.46 3.12 -2.45
N LEU A 123 4.31 4.04 -3.38
CA LEU A 123 3.81 3.76 -4.73
C LEU A 123 4.83 2.91 -5.49
N ILE A 124 4.40 1.76 -6.01
CA ILE A 124 5.24 0.89 -6.86
C ILE A 124 4.76 0.74 -8.30
N ASP A 125 3.50 1.04 -8.58
CA ASP A 125 2.94 1.07 -9.93
C ASP A 125 1.87 2.16 -10.01
N GLY A 126 1.81 2.87 -11.14
CA GLY A 126 0.79 3.88 -11.41
C GLY A 126 1.27 5.33 -11.36
N ASN A 127 2.58 5.60 -11.50
CA ASN A 127 3.12 6.96 -11.52
C ASN A 127 2.40 7.88 -12.52
N HIS A 128 2.18 7.43 -13.75
CA HIS A 128 1.44 8.21 -14.76
C HIS A 128 -0.02 8.45 -14.38
N ARG A 129 -0.68 7.49 -13.73
CA ARG A 129 -2.07 7.64 -13.24
C ARG A 129 -2.15 8.68 -12.12
N VAL A 130 -1.20 8.65 -11.17
CA VAL A 130 -1.10 9.65 -10.11
C VAL A 130 -0.84 11.04 -10.68
N ALA A 131 0.10 11.17 -11.63
CA ALA A 131 0.40 12.44 -12.29
C ALA A 131 -0.81 12.98 -13.06
N LYS A 132 -1.49 12.13 -13.85
CA LYS A 132 -2.72 12.50 -14.55
C LYS A 132 -3.81 12.95 -13.60
N ALA A 133 -4.09 12.18 -12.54
CA ALA A 133 -5.10 12.53 -11.54
C ALA A 133 -4.81 13.89 -10.91
N ARG A 134 -3.56 14.13 -10.52
CA ARG A 134 -3.10 15.39 -9.93
C ARG A 134 -3.30 16.57 -10.87
N ARG A 135 -2.93 16.42 -12.15
CA ARG A 135 -3.09 17.47 -13.18
C ARG A 135 -4.56 17.73 -13.54
N MET A 136 -5.42 16.73 -13.40
CA MET A 136 -6.87 16.84 -13.61
C MET A 136 -7.66 17.27 -12.37
N GLY A 137 -7.01 17.48 -11.22
CA GLY A 137 -7.69 17.82 -9.96
C GLY A 137 -8.53 16.67 -9.39
N VAL A 138 -8.25 15.42 -9.78
CA VAL A 138 -8.88 14.23 -9.20
C VAL A 138 -8.27 13.94 -7.84
N ALA A 139 -9.07 14.07 -6.78
CA ALA A 139 -8.60 13.98 -5.39
C ALA A 139 -8.27 12.56 -4.93
N GLU A 140 -8.85 11.53 -5.56
CA GLU A 140 -8.72 10.15 -5.10
C GLU A 140 -8.51 9.18 -6.27
N LEU A 141 -7.68 8.15 -6.07
CA LEU A 141 -7.52 7.04 -7.00
C LEU A 141 -7.80 5.70 -6.32
N PRO A 142 -8.30 4.68 -7.04
CA PRO A 142 -8.32 3.32 -6.55
C PRO A 142 -6.88 2.81 -6.37
N ALA A 143 -6.62 2.09 -5.28
CA ALA A 143 -5.31 1.57 -4.94
C ALA A 143 -5.40 0.19 -4.28
N TYR A 144 -4.55 -0.72 -4.73
CA TYR A 144 -4.23 -1.96 -4.02
C TYR A 144 -3.16 -1.69 -2.97
N TYR A 145 -3.42 -2.12 -1.74
CA TYR A 145 -2.48 -2.02 -0.62
C TYR A 145 -1.92 -3.40 -0.29
N LEU A 146 -0.65 -3.60 -0.64
CA LEU A 146 0.09 -4.81 -0.28
C LEU A 146 0.77 -4.65 1.08
N THR A 147 0.56 -5.63 1.95
CA THR A 147 1.27 -5.76 3.23
C THR A 147 2.76 -6.04 3.03
N GLN A 148 3.54 -5.86 4.10
CA GLN A 148 4.97 -6.17 4.15
C GLN A 148 5.31 -7.63 3.78
N GLU A 149 4.42 -8.58 4.09
CA GLU A 149 4.58 -9.99 3.70
C GLU A 149 4.18 -10.21 2.24
N GLN A 150 3.13 -9.55 1.75
CA GLN A 150 2.66 -9.74 0.38
C GLN A 150 3.61 -9.17 -0.66
N HIS A 151 4.15 -7.98 -0.48
CA HIS A 151 4.96 -7.38 -1.55
C HIS A 151 6.39 -7.92 -1.62
N ARG A 152 6.92 -8.51 -0.53
CA ARG A 152 8.30 -9.00 -0.50
C ARG A 152 8.52 -10.15 -1.48
N GLN A 153 7.48 -10.94 -1.77
CA GLN A 153 7.55 -12.06 -2.71
C GLN A 153 7.91 -11.63 -4.14
N PHE A 154 7.77 -10.32 -4.45
CA PHE A 154 8.07 -9.75 -5.76
C PHE A 154 9.48 -9.16 -5.86
N PHE A 155 10.36 -9.40 -4.87
CA PHE A 155 11.76 -9.01 -5.00
C PHE A 155 12.51 -9.88 -6.01
N THR A 156 13.56 -9.29 -6.58
CA THR A 156 14.35 -9.87 -7.67
C THR A 156 15.60 -10.61 -7.22
N SER A 157 15.88 -10.63 -5.91
CA SER A 157 16.99 -11.41 -5.34
C SER A 157 16.72 -11.79 -3.87
N GLU A 158 17.34 -12.87 -3.42
CA GLU A 158 17.31 -13.30 -2.01
C GLU A 158 17.96 -12.27 -1.07
N ASP A 159 19.01 -11.58 -1.53
CA ASP A 159 19.69 -10.54 -0.76
C ASP A 159 18.73 -9.38 -0.44
N MET A 160 17.85 -9.02 -1.38
CA MET A 160 16.81 -8.01 -1.13
C MET A 160 15.82 -8.46 -0.07
N ASP A 161 15.41 -9.73 -0.05
CA ASP A 161 14.53 -10.26 0.99
C ASP A 161 15.18 -10.15 2.38
N LYS A 162 16.44 -10.55 2.51
CA LYS A 162 17.23 -10.45 3.74
C LYS A 162 17.33 -8.99 4.21
N ARG A 163 17.73 -8.08 3.32
CA ARG A 163 17.80 -6.64 3.61
C ARG A 163 16.45 -6.06 3.99
N TYR A 164 15.37 -6.50 3.36
CA TYR A 164 14.04 -5.99 3.67
C TYR A 164 13.60 -6.41 5.07
N VAL A 165 13.89 -7.64 5.48
CA VAL A 165 13.63 -8.11 6.84
C VAL A 165 14.38 -7.27 7.86
N GLU A 166 15.66 -7.01 7.63
CA GLU A 166 16.48 -6.15 8.50
C GLU A 166 15.91 -4.73 8.56
N TYR A 167 15.61 -4.14 7.41
CA TYR A 167 15.05 -2.82 7.28
C TYR A 167 13.70 -2.69 8.01
N TRP A 168 12.76 -3.60 7.76
CA TRP A 168 11.45 -3.61 8.40
C TRP A 168 11.57 -3.73 9.91
N ASN A 169 12.39 -4.68 10.39
CA ASN A 169 12.59 -4.90 11.81
C ASN A 169 13.25 -3.69 12.50
N GLY A 170 14.15 -3.01 11.80
CA GLY A 170 14.70 -1.73 12.23
C GLY A 170 13.61 -0.66 12.36
N LYS A 171 12.82 -0.45 11.32
CA LYS A 171 11.72 0.55 11.32
C LYS A 171 10.65 0.26 12.36
N LEU A 172 10.33 -1.00 12.59
CA LEU A 172 9.41 -1.41 13.65
C LEU A 172 9.98 -1.12 15.04
N LYS A 173 11.29 -1.28 15.25
CA LYS A 173 11.96 -0.93 16.51
C LYS A 173 11.90 0.58 16.73
N ASP A 174 12.23 1.37 15.72
CA ASP A 174 12.18 2.84 15.77
C ASP A 174 10.75 3.32 16.08
N PHE A 175 9.76 2.82 15.32
CA PHE A 175 8.35 3.17 15.53
C PHE A 175 7.87 2.90 16.97
N ARG A 176 8.28 1.76 17.55
CA ARG A 176 7.94 1.41 18.95
C ARG A 176 8.66 2.28 19.96
N LYS A 177 9.93 2.63 19.72
CA LYS A 177 10.71 3.49 20.62
C LYS A 177 10.09 4.88 20.74
N ASP A 178 9.60 5.40 19.63
CA ASP A 178 9.14 6.77 19.53
C ASP A 178 7.61 6.91 19.67
N ASN A 179 6.91 5.86 20.15
CA ASN A 179 5.45 5.81 20.28
C ASN A 179 4.71 6.26 19.00
N GLY A 180 5.26 5.93 17.82
CA GLY A 180 4.72 6.34 16.52
C GLY A 180 4.89 7.81 16.15
N ARG A 181 5.74 8.58 16.86
CA ARG A 181 5.94 10.03 16.65
C ARG A 181 6.87 10.41 15.47
N TRP A 182 7.36 9.48 14.66
CA TRP A 182 8.20 9.77 13.47
C TRP A 182 7.44 10.45 12.29
N GLY A 183 6.30 11.09 12.57
CA GLY A 183 5.41 11.68 11.58
C GLY A 183 5.78 13.07 11.07
N VAL A 184 6.92 13.65 11.44
CA VAL A 184 7.30 14.97 10.90
C VAL A 184 8.79 15.03 10.55
N VAL A 185 9.10 14.77 9.28
CA VAL A 185 10.26 15.39 8.63
C VAL A 185 9.71 16.64 7.95
N GLY A 186 9.86 17.82 8.59
CA GLY A 186 9.43 19.09 7.98
C GLY A 186 8.74 20.13 8.88
N GLU A 187 8.70 20.00 10.20
CA GLU A 187 8.42 21.18 11.04
C GLU A 187 9.68 22.04 11.06
N VAL A 188 9.64 23.08 10.22
CA VAL A 188 10.56 24.20 10.27
C VAL A 188 10.37 24.83 11.64
N GLY A 189 11.41 24.78 12.48
CA GLY A 189 11.46 25.63 13.66
C GLY A 189 11.36 27.07 13.20
N VAL A 190 10.27 27.74 13.59
CA VAL A 190 10.19 29.20 13.62
C VAL A 190 10.71 29.65 14.97
#